data_AF-A0A7L4LY26-F1
#
_entry.id   AF-A0A7L4LY26-F1
#
_cell.length_a   1.000
_cell.length_b   1.000
_cell.length_c   1.000
_cell.angle_alpha   90.00
_cell.angle_beta   90.00
_cell.angle_gamma   90.00
#
_symmetry.space_group_name_H-M   'P 1'
#
loop_
_entity.id
_entity.type
_entity.pdbx_description
1 polymer ?
#
loop_
_entity_poly.entity_id
_entity_poly.type
_entity_poly.pdbx_seq_one_letter_code
_entity_poly.pdbx_strand_id
1 'polypeptide(L)'
;PEKLLYSQGCNWIQQYSFGPERYTGSNVFGKLRKCMETLKTNWTEISATKDQEERGNMCNTLFSDESKEHKLYEAIKFIMLYEVVEAYEQIKNREEPIPNLFNLLLARDSSSDPLSFMMNHLNAIGDSMCLDQVELFLLGYLLEVKIRVYRLHKFNTEEFQVNYPDEYRREWNEISLLTEDDRYYHIPLFRT
;
A
#
# COMPACT_ATOMS: atom_id res chain seq x y z
N PRO A 1 7.71 -12.57 -5.20
CA PRO A 1 6.49 -12.99 -5.94
C PRO A 1 6.30 -14.51 -6.02
N GLU A 2 7.41 -15.23 -6.01
CA GLU A 2 7.60 -16.66 -6.10
C GLU A 2 6.87 -17.39 -4.96
N LYS A 3 6.92 -16.85 -3.73
CA LYS A 3 6.26 -17.45 -2.57
C LYS A 3 4.75 -17.60 -2.79
N LEU A 4 4.04 -16.53 -3.18
CA LEU A 4 2.59 -16.60 -3.45
C LEU A 4 2.27 -17.64 -4.55
N LEU A 5 3.05 -17.65 -5.63
CA LEU A 5 2.79 -18.53 -6.77
C LEU A 5 3.06 -20.00 -6.45
N TYR A 6 4.22 -20.31 -5.87
CA TYR A 6 4.71 -21.69 -5.73
C TYR A 6 4.39 -22.32 -4.37
N SER A 7 4.33 -21.53 -3.29
CA SER A 7 4.13 -22.08 -1.94
C SER A 7 2.68 -22.03 -1.46
N GLN A 8 1.86 -21.11 -1.98
CA GLN A 8 0.46 -20.95 -1.57
C GLN A 8 -0.55 -21.30 -2.68
N GLY A 9 -0.07 -21.76 -3.85
CA GLY A 9 -0.94 -22.18 -4.94
C GLY A 9 -1.83 -21.06 -5.49
N CYS A 10 -1.43 -19.80 -5.33
CA CYS A 10 -2.19 -18.62 -5.74
C CYS A 10 -2.11 -18.40 -7.25
N ASN A 11 -2.48 -19.39 -8.07
CA ASN A 11 -2.54 -19.27 -9.54
C ASN A 11 -3.46 -18.12 -9.99
N TRP A 12 -4.42 -17.76 -9.14
CA TRP A 12 -5.29 -16.62 -9.34
C TRP A 12 -4.55 -15.28 -9.42
N ILE A 13 -3.30 -15.18 -8.98
CA ILE A 13 -2.47 -13.96 -9.13
C ILE A 13 -2.29 -13.56 -10.60
N GLN A 14 -2.46 -14.49 -11.55
CA GLN A 14 -2.47 -14.17 -12.98
C GLN A 14 -3.62 -13.24 -13.39
N GLN A 15 -4.59 -12.98 -12.52
CA GLN A 15 -5.66 -12.01 -12.73
C GLN A 15 -5.30 -10.59 -12.23
N TYR A 16 -4.06 -10.37 -11.78
CA TYR A 16 -3.60 -9.05 -11.35
C TYR A 16 -3.54 -8.08 -12.55
N SER A 17 -4.25 -6.94 -12.45
CA SER A 17 -4.54 -6.07 -13.61
C SER A 17 -3.57 -4.89 -13.76
N PHE A 18 -2.72 -4.61 -12.77
CA PHE A 18 -1.84 -3.43 -12.76
C PHE A 18 -2.59 -2.09 -12.90
N GLY A 19 -3.76 -1.98 -12.27
CA GLY A 19 -4.54 -0.75 -12.20
C GLY A 19 -4.93 -0.24 -13.60
N PRO A 20 -4.63 1.02 -13.96
CA PRO A 20 -4.97 1.62 -15.26
C PRO A 20 -4.49 0.84 -16.48
N GLU A 21 -3.43 0.04 -16.34
CA GLU A 21 -2.93 -0.74 -17.46
C GLU A 21 -3.92 -1.82 -17.91
N ARG A 22 -4.79 -2.30 -17.00
CA ARG A 22 -5.76 -3.37 -17.26
C ARG A 22 -5.10 -4.55 -17.98
N TYR A 23 -3.93 -4.94 -17.49
CA TYR A 23 -3.07 -5.92 -18.13
C TYR A 23 -3.76 -7.27 -18.23
N THR A 24 -3.80 -7.81 -19.45
CA THR A 24 -4.36 -9.15 -19.75
C THR A 24 -3.32 -10.12 -20.30
N GLY A 25 -2.03 -9.77 -20.19
CA GLY A 25 -0.95 -10.60 -20.72
C GLY A 25 -0.60 -11.77 -19.80
N SER A 26 0.12 -12.75 -20.34
CA SER A 26 0.45 -14.00 -19.63
C SER A 26 1.68 -13.89 -18.71
N ASN A 27 2.38 -12.75 -18.69
CA ASN A 27 3.61 -12.58 -17.92
C ASN A 27 3.43 -11.63 -16.72
N VAL A 28 2.32 -11.79 -16.00
CA VAL A 28 2.03 -11.04 -14.76
C VAL A 28 3.19 -11.15 -13.79
N PHE A 29 3.69 -12.36 -13.60
CA PHE A 29 4.76 -12.63 -12.66
C PHE A 29 6.07 -11.90 -13.00
N GLY A 30 6.52 -11.96 -14.25
CA GLY A 30 7.73 -11.26 -14.67
C GLY A 30 7.59 -9.75 -14.54
N LYS A 31 6.37 -9.22 -14.72
CA LYS A 31 6.06 -7.80 -14.56
C LYS A 31 6.05 -7.39 -13.08
N LEU A 32 5.44 -8.17 -12.18
CA LEU A 32 5.50 -7.96 -10.73
C LEU A 32 6.94 -8.01 -10.21
N ARG A 33 7.75 -8.96 -10.69
CA ARG A 33 9.18 -9.02 -10.34
C ARG A 33 9.91 -7.72 -10.69
N LYS A 34 9.70 -7.19 -11.89
CA LYS A 34 10.29 -5.91 -12.31
C LYS A 34 9.82 -4.73 -11.45
N CYS A 35 8.56 -4.73 -11.02
CA CYS A 35 8.03 -3.70 -10.12
C CYS A 35 8.76 -3.76 -8.76
N MET A 36 8.87 -4.96 -8.17
CA MET A 36 9.58 -5.19 -6.91
C MET A 36 11.07 -4.84 -6.99
N GLU A 37 11.75 -5.20 -8.08
CA GLU A 37 13.15 -4.82 -8.34
C GLU A 37 13.31 -3.30 -8.41
N THR A 38 12.39 -2.62 -9.11
CA THR A 38 12.37 -1.16 -9.22
C THR A 38 12.20 -0.51 -7.84
N LEU A 39 11.24 -0.98 -7.04
CA LEU A 39 11.03 -0.49 -5.68
C LEU A 39 12.27 -0.68 -4.81
N LYS A 40 12.82 -1.91 -4.79
CA LYS A 40 14.01 -2.24 -3.99
C LYS A 40 15.21 -1.37 -4.34
N THR A 41 15.51 -1.22 -5.63
CA THR A 41 16.67 -0.43 -6.08
C THR A 41 16.52 1.03 -5.66
N ASN A 42 15.40 1.67 -5.97
CA ASN A 42 15.20 3.09 -5.64
C ASN A 42 15.16 3.32 -4.12
N TRP A 43 14.51 2.44 -3.36
CA TRP A 43 14.47 2.56 -1.89
C TRP A 43 15.86 2.43 -1.26
N THR A 44 16.67 1.47 -1.73
CA THR A 44 18.04 1.27 -1.24
C THR A 44 18.92 2.48 -1.55
N GLU A 45 18.80 3.03 -2.76
CA GLU A 45 19.59 4.19 -3.18
C GLU A 45 19.22 5.45 -2.36
N ILE A 46 17.93 5.78 -2.28
CA ILE A 46 17.44 6.97 -1.56
C ILE A 46 17.74 6.88 -0.05
N SER A 47 17.57 5.70 0.55
CA SER A 47 17.83 5.51 2.00
C SER A 47 19.32 5.55 2.36
N ALA A 48 20.22 5.24 1.42
CA ALA A 48 21.66 5.34 1.62
C ALA A 48 22.16 6.80 1.56
N THR A 49 21.43 7.68 0.90
CA THR A 49 21.77 9.10 0.76
C THR A 49 21.51 9.87 2.06
N LYS A 50 22.56 10.42 2.67
CA LYS A 50 22.47 11.16 3.94
C LYS A 50 21.95 12.58 3.77
N ASP A 51 22.34 13.24 2.68
CA ASP A 51 21.95 14.61 2.42
C ASP A 51 20.46 14.72 2.08
N GLN A 52 19.75 15.65 2.74
CA GLN A 52 18.31 15.77 2.61
C GLN A 52 17.90 16.42 1.29
N GLU A 53 18.66 17.38 0.79
CA GLU A 53 18.38 18.06 -0.48
C GLU A 53 18.61 17.09 -1.65
N GLU A 54 19.70 16.32 -1.60
CA GLU A 54 20.00 15.27 -2.57
C GLU A 54 18.91 14.20 -2.57
N ARG A 55 18.47 13.70 -1.40
CA ARG A 55 17.30 12.80 -1.31
C ARG A 55 16.05 13.42 -1.94
N GLY A 56 15.79 14.70 -1.68
CA GLY A 56 14.68 15.43 -2.28
C GLY A 56 14.75 15.47 -3.81
N ASN A 57 15.93 15.76 -4.36
CA ASN A 57 16.16 15.79 -5.81
C ASN A 57 16.03 14.40 -6.44
N MET A 58 16.46 13.35 -5.76
CA MET A 58 16.25 11.96 -6.19
C MET A 58 14.76 11.61 -6.22
N CYS A 59 14.00 11.96 -5.18
CA CYS A 59 12.55 11.77 -5.14
C CYS A 59 11.85 12.55 -6.27
N ASN A 60 12.19 13.83 -6.46
CA ASN A 60 11.62 14.63 -7.55
C ASN A 60 11.88 13.99 -8.92
N THR A 61 13.09 13.47 -9.14
CA THR A 61 13.44 12.76 -10.37
C THR A 61 12.62 11.47 -10.53
N LEU A 62 12.45 10.70 -9.45
CA LEU A 62 11.72 9.43 -9.45
C LEU A 62 10.23 9.62 -9.74
N PHE A 63 9.59 10.59 -9.08
CA PHE A 63 8.17 10.93 -9.24
C PHE A 63 7.90 11.87 -10.43
N SER A 64 8.90 12.14 -11.28
CA SER A 64 8.70 12.75 -12.60
C SER A 64 8.71 11.72 -13.74
N ASP A 65 9.04 10.46 -13.45
CA ASP A 65 9.02 9.34 -14.41
C ASP A 65 7.79 8.47 -14.13
N GLU A 66 6.69 8.73 -14.85
CA GLU A 66 5.41 8.03 -14.70
C GLU A 66 5.56 6.50 -14.78
N SER A 67 6.49 5.99 -15.60
CA SER A 67 6.69 4.55 -15.75
C SER A 67 7.35 3.93 -14.53
N LYS A 68 8.30 4.64 -13.90
CA LYS A 68 8.91 4.19 -12.64
C LYS A 68 7.93 4.35 -11.50
N GLU A 69 7.28 5.49 -11.40
CA GLU A 69 6.27 5.79 -10.39
C GLU A 69 5.19 4.70 -10.35
N HIS A 70 4.60 4.36 -11.50
CA HIS A 70 3.59 3.30 -11.58
C HIS A 70 4.13 1.93 -11.10
N LYS A 71 5.37 1.59 -11.42
CA LYS A 71 6.01 0.35 -10.93
C LYS A 71 6.17 0.34 -9.41
N LEU A 72 6.42 1.49 -8.78
CA LEU A 72 6.48 1.58 -7.32
C LEU A 72 5.11 1.31 -6.71
N TYR A 73 4.06 1.92 -7.24
CA TYR A 73 2.69 1.70 -6.77
C TYR A 73 2.26 0.25 -6.90
N GLU A 74 2.52 -0.38 -8.04
CA GLU A 74 2.19 -1.79 -8.25
C GLU A 74 3.03 -2.73 -7.39
N ALA A 75 4.27 -2.37 -7.07
CA ALA A 75 5.06 -3.11 -6.09
C ALA A 75 4.44 -3.02 -4.69
N ILE A 76 4.07 -1.83 -4.22
CA ILE A 76 3.43 -1.63 -2.91
C ILE A 76 2.09 -2.38 -2.83
N LYS A 77 1.22 -2.23 -3.84
CA LYS A 77 -0.04 -2.97 -3.94
C LYS A 77 0.17 -4.48 -3.87
N PHE A 78 1.18 -4.99 -4.55
CA PHE A 78 1.51 -6.42 -4.49
C PHE A 78 1.97 -6.87 -3.09
N ILE A 79 2.73 -6.05 -2.35
CA ILE A 79 3.12 -6.40 -0.98
C ILE A 79 1.91 -6.30 -0.04
N MET A 80 1.01 -5.32 -0.22
CA MET A 80 -0.28 -5.29 0.51
C MET A 80 -1.05 -6.60 0.31
N LEU A 81 -1.16 -7.08 -0.93
CA LEU A 81 -1.80 -8.37 -1.22
C LEU A 81 -1.10 -9.54 -0.52
N TYR A 82 0.23 -9.55 -0.52
CA TYR A 82 1.01 -10.57 0.15
C TYR A 82 0.71 -10.62 1.66
N GLU A 83 0.68 -9.47 2.33
CA GLU A 83 0.33 -9.39 3.76
C GLU A 83 -1.09 -9.92 4.03
N VAL A 84 -2.05 -9.62 3.15
CA VAL A 84 -3.42 -10.12 3.26
C VAL A 84 -3.49 -11.65 3.10
N VAL A 85 -2.69 -12.22 2.19
CA VAL A 85 -2.61 -13.69 2.04
C VAL A 85 -2.03 -14.34 3.29
N GLU A 86 -0.93 -13.80 3.84
CA GLU A 86 -0.33 -14.34 5.07
C GLU A 86 -1.31 -14.25 6.24
N ALA A 87 -1.96 -13.10 6.44
CA ALA A 87 -2.94 -12.92 7.50
C ALA A 87 -4.15 -13.85 7.34
N TYR A 88 -4.64 -14.05 6.12
CA TYR A 88 -5.75 -14.96 5.85
C TYR A 88 -5.43 -16.41 6.21
N GLU A 89 -4.22 -16.90 5.88
CA GLU A 89 -3.81 -18.25 6.26
C GLU A 89 -3.61 -18.38 7.79
N GLN A 90 -3.08 -17.36 8.46
CA GLN A 90 -2.99 -17.33 9.93
C GLN A 90 -4.38 -17.40 10.59
N ILE A 91 -5.34 -16.59 10.14
CA ILE A 91 -6.74 -16.59 10.63
C ILE A 91 -7.36 -17.98 10.46
N LYS A 92 -7.20 -18.57 9.27
CA LYS A 92 -7.72 -19.90 8.94
C LYS A 92 -7.12 -21.00 9.82
N ASN A 93 -5.84 -20.87 10.16
CA ASN A 93 -5.14 -21.78 11.06
C ASN A 93 -5.39 -21.47 12.55
N ARG A 94 -6.17 -20.42 12.87
CA ARG A 94 -6.43 -19.94 14.24
C ARG A 94 -5.14 -19.56 14.98
N GLU A 95 -4.18 -19.03 14.25
CA GLU A 95 -2.96 -18.46 14.80
C GLU A 95 -3.26 -17.06 15.35
N GLU A 96 -2.78 -16.75 16.55
CA GLU A 96 -2.98 -15.47 17.24
C GLU A 96 -1.66 -15.03 17.87
N PRO A 97 -1.37 -13.71 17.96
CA PRO A 97 -2.25 -12.58 17.66
C PRO A 97 -2.15 -12.09 16.20
N ILE A 98 -3.29 -11.68 15.61
CA ILE A 98 -3.34 -11.01 14.29
C ILE A 98 -3.86 -9.57 14.45
N PRO A 99 -3.24 -8.57 13.79
CA PRO A 99 -3.73 -7.19 13.84
C PRO A 99 -5.19 -7.07 13.41
N ASN A 100 -6.00 -6.33 14.19
CA ASN A 100 -7.45 -6.23 13.97
C ASN A 100 -7.82 -5.68 12.57
N LEU A 101 -6.93 -4.91 11.94
CA LEU A 101 -7.12 -4.43 10.57
C LEU A 101 -7.43 -5.56 9.57
N PHE A 102 -6.82 -6.74 9.74
CA PHE A 102 -7.05 -7.88 8.83
C PHE A 102 -8.43 -8.48 9.05
N ASN A 103 -8.92 -8.52 10.29
CA ASN A 103 -10.29 -8.91 10.58
C ASN A 103 -11.29 -7.93 9.97
N LEU A 104 -11.04 -6.62 10.08
CA LEU A 104 -11.89 -5.59 9.45
C LEU A 104 -11.90 -5.71 7.92
N LEU A 105 -10.73 -5.91 7.32
CA LEU A 105 -10.57 -6.08 5.87
C LEU A 105 -11.30 -7.32 5.37
N LEU A 106 -11.13 -8.46 6.03
CA LEU A 106 -11.67 -9.76 5.63
C LEU A 106 -13.13 -9.98 6.07
N ALA A 107 -13.68 -9.11 6.92
CA ALA A 107 -15.10 -9.14 7.27
C ALA A 107 -16.01 -8.48 6.21
N ARG A 108 -15.46 -7.75 5.24
CA ARG A 108 -16.25 -7.12 4.16
C ARG A 108 -16.71 -8.17 3.15
N ASP A 109 -17.97 -8.10 2.72
CA ASP A 109 -18.54 -8.99 1.71
C ASP A 109 -17.73 -9.01 0.39
N SER A 110 -17.12 -7.88 0.02
CA SER A 110 -16.34 -7.74 -1.21
C SER A 110 -14.86 -8.09 -1.07
N SER A 111 -14.38 -8.45 0.12
CA SER A 111 -12.98 -8.85 0.35
C SER A 111 -12.84 -9.93 1.41
N SER A 112 -13.75 -10.91 1.43
CA SER A 112 -13.76 -12.02 2.40
C SER A 112 -12.54 -12.95 2.34
N ASP A 113 -11.77 -12.87 1.26
CA ASP A 113 -10.57 -13.66 1.01
C ASP A 113 -9.59 -12.85 0.12
N PRO A 114 -8.31 -13.26 0.03
CA PRO A 114 -7.31 -12.50 -0.73
C PRO A 114 -7.62 -12.35 -2.22
N LEU A 115 -8.29 -13.32 -2.86
CA LEU A 115 -8.67 -13.23 -4.26
C LEU A 115 -9.78 -12.17 -4.42
N SER A 116 -10.80 -12.21 -3.56
CA SER A 116 -11.86 -11.20 -3.55
C SER A 116 -11.30 -9.80 -3.28
N PHE A 117 -10.38 -9.66 -2.32
CA PHE A 117 -9.67 -8.40 -2.09
C PHE A 117 -8.94 -7.91 -3.34
N MET A 118 -8.18 -8.77 -4.01
CA MET A 118 -7.46 -8.41 -5.22
C MET A 118 -8.41 -7.94 -6.33
N MET A 119 -9.46 -8.74 -6.60
CA MET A 119 -10.35 -8.51 -7.75
C MET A 119 -11.26 -7.31 -7.57
N ASN A 120 -11.78 -7.10 -6.36
CA ASN A 120 -12.81 -6.09 -6.10
C ASN A 120 -12.25 -4.76 -5.61
N HIS A 121 -11.02 -4.75 -5.07
CA HIS A 121 -10.42 -3.54 -4.48
C HIS A 121 -9.05 -3.25 -5.09
N LEU A 122 -8.08 -4.13 -4.88
CA LEU A 122 -6.67 -3.83 -5.19
C LEU A 122 -6.44 -3.53 -6.68
N ASN A 123 -7.05 -4.31 -7.57
CA ASN A 123 -6.96 -4.13 -9.02
C ASN A 123 -7.55 -2.79 -9.49
N ALA A 124 -8.52 -2.23 -8.76
CA ALA A 124 -9.18 -0.97 -9.09
C ALA A 124 -8.41 0.27 -8.58
N ILE A 125 -7.51 0.10 -7.60
CA ILE A 125 -6.70 1.19 -7.05
C ILE A 125 -5.81 1.79 -8.15
N GLY A 126 -6.01 3.09 -8.39
CA GLY A 126 -5.33 3.88 -9.41
C GLY A 126 -6.07 3.92 -10.76
N ASP A 127 -7.03 3.02 -11.01
CA ASP A 127 -7.87 3.02 -12.23
C ASP A 127 -9.22 3.70 -11.96
N SER A 128 -10.05 3.07 -11.13
CA SER A 128 -11.41 3.52 -10.83
C SER A 128 -11.66 3.79 -9.35
N MET A 129 -10.72 3.43 -8.48
CA MET A 129 -10.81 3.60 -7.03
C MET A 129 -9.53 4.23 -6.45
N CYS A 130 -9.70 4.92 -5.33
CA CYS A 130 -8.62 5.33 -4.43
C CYS A 130 -8.50 4.33 -3.27
N LEU A 131 -7.48 4.50 -2.42
CA LEU A 131 -7.42 3.79 -1.15
C LEU A 131 -8.55 4.26 -0.24
N ASP A 132 -9.31 3.32 0.33
CA ASP A 132 -10.25 3.61 1.43
C ASP A 132 -9.50 3.50 2.77
N GLN A 133 -10.18 3.78 3.88
CA GLN A 133 -9.58 3.79 5.22
C GLN A 133 -8.93 2.45 5.57
N VAL A 134 -9.59 1.32 5.28
CA VAL A 134 -9.07 -0.03 5.59
C VAL A 134 -7.77 -0.31 4.83
N GLU A 135 -7.68 0.10 3.58
CA GLU A 135 -6.45 0.00 2.78
C GLU A 135 -5.35 0.96 3.27
N LEU A 136 -5.69 2.13 3.82
CA LEU A 136 -4.72 3.00 4.49
C LEU A 136 -4.18 2.39 5.79
N PHE A 137 -5.00 1.69 6.58
CA PHE A 137 -4.53 0.90 7.73
C PHE A 137 -3.50 -0.15 7.28
N LEU A 138 -3.81 -0.89 6.21
CA LEU A 138 -2.91 -1.89 5.63
C LEU A 138 -1.61 -1.25 5.09
N LEU A 139 -1.70 -0.09 4.45
CA LEU A 139 -0.52 0.63 3.93
C LEU A 139 0.40 1.10 5.06
N GLY A 140 -0.16 1.70 6.12
CA GLY A 140 0.62 2.12 7.28
C GLY A 140 1.24 0.93 8.02
N TYR A 141 0.51 -0.17 8.15
CA TYR A 141 1.03 -1.43 8.70
C TYR A 141 2.20 -1.98 7.88
N LEU A 142 2.01 -2.09 6.56
CA LEU A 142 3.01 -2.58 5.62
C LEU A 142 4.32 -1.79 5.69
N LEU A 143 4.22 -0.47 5.74
CA LEU A 143 5.38 0.42 5.72
C LEU A 143 6.01 0.62 7.10
N GLU A 144 5.40 0.09 8.17
CA GLU A 144 5.74 0.38 9.56
C GLU A 144 5.82 1.89 9.83
N VAL A 145 4.84 2.62 9.29
CA VAL A 145 4.74 4.08 9.37
C VAL A 145 3.37 4.46 9.93
N LYS A 146 3.39 5.38 10.89
CA LYS A 146 2.18 6.04 11.36
C LYS A 146 1.83 7.18 10.39
N ILE A 147 0.76 7.00 9.63
CA ILE A 147 0.26 7.99 8.68
C ILE A 147 -0.77 8.87 9.42
N ARG A 148 -0.35 10.06 9.84
CA ARG A 148 -1.25 11.06 10.43
C ARG A 148 -1.93 11.85 9.32
N VAL A 149 -3.25 11.84 9.27
CA VAL A 149 -4.03 12.56 8.26
C VAL A 149 -4.85 13.66 8.92
N TYR A 150 -4.69 14.89 8.42
CA TYR A 150 -5.54 16.03 8.74
C TYR A 150 -6.65 16.16 7.69
N ARG A 151 -7.88 15.85 8.09
CA ARG A 151 -9.09 15.85 7.24
C ARG A 151 -9.77 17.21 7.35
N LEU A 152 -9.46 18.11 6.42
CA LEU A 152 -9.86 19.53 6.50
C LEU A 152 -11.38 19.72 6.44
N HIS A 153 -12.11 18.88 5.70
CA HIS A 153 -13.58 18.84 5.68
C HIS A 153 -14.20 18.37 7.00
N LYS A 154 -13.40 17.84 7.92
CA LYS A 154 -13.80 17.40 9.26
C LYS A 154 -13.32 18.35 10.36
N PHE A 155 -12.96 19.58 10.01
CA PHE A 155 -12.55 20.60 10.98
C PHE A 155 -13.61 20.80 12.08
N ASN A 156 -13.14 21.04 13.32
CA ASN A 156 -13.95 21.10 14.54
C ASN A 156 -14.68 19.79 14.94
N THR A 157 -14.23 18.64 14.44
CA THR A 157 -14.71 17.32 14.89
C THR A 157 -13.56 16.47 15.39
N GLU A 158 -13.87 15.38 16.09
CA GLU A 158 -12.87 14.38 16.50
C GLU A 158 -12.19 13.68 15.30
N GLU A 159 -12.82 13.71 14.13
CA GLU A 159 -12.28 13.16 12.88
C GLU A 159 -11.34 14.12 12.14
N PHE A 160 -11.09 15.33 12.66
CA PHE A 160 -10.18 16.28 12.02
C PHE A 160 -8.76 15.70 11.88
N GLN A 161 -8.31 14.93 12.87
CA GLN A 161 -7.00 14.29 12.87
C GLN A 161 -7.15 12.80 13.18
N VAL A 162 -6.73 11.97 12.24
CA VAL A 162 -6.77 10.49 12.37
C VAL A 162 -5.39 9.90 12.09
N ASN A 163 -5.13 8.70 12.58
CA ASN A 163 -3.89 7.97 12.31
C ASN A 163 -4.20 6.62 11.66
N TYR A 164 -3.38 6.25 10.67
CA TYR A 164 -3.42 4.93 10.04
C TYR A 164 -2.03 4.26 10.18
N PRO A 165 -1.93 3.09 10.83
CA PRO A 165 -2.99 2.45 11.61
C PRO A 165 -3.31 3.18 12.93
N ASP A 166 -4.43 2.80 13.55
CA ASP A 166 -4.85 3.24 14.89
C ASP A 166 -4.05 2.53 15.98
N GLU A 167 -3.73 1.26 15.76
CA GLU A 167 -2.77 0.48 16.54
C GLU A 167 -1.38 0.53 15.89
N TYR A 168 -0.41 1.18 16.53
CA TYR A 168 0.96 1.30 16.03
C TYR A 168 2.00 1.11 17.14
N ARG A 169 3.21 0.70 16.74
CA ARG A 169 4.35 0.60 17.66
C ARG A 169 5.00 1.96 17.88
N ARG A 170 5.54 2.21 19.07
CA ARG A 170 6.15 3.51 19.42
C ARG A 170 7.37 3.83 18.58
N GLU A 171 8.08 2.82 18.07
CA GLU A 171 9.25 3.00 17.21
C GLU A 171 8.93 3.36 15.76
N TRP A 172 7.66 3.33 15.32
CA TRP A 172 7.31 3.63 13.92
C TRP A 172 7.51 5.11 13.61
N ASN A 173 8.08 5.37 12.43
CA ASN A 173 8.22 6.74 11.92
C ASN A 173 6.82 7.33 11.67
N GLU A 174 6.66 8.62 11.89
CA GLU A 174 5.40 9.32 11.64
C GLU A 174 5.53 10.22 10.41
N ILE A 175 4.56 10.14 9.50
CA ILE A 175 4.39 11.09 8.39
C ILE A 175 3.07 11.83 8.55
N SER A 176 2.97 13.04 7.99
CA SER A 176 1.74 13.83 7.98
C SER A 176 1.23 14.00 6.55
N LEU A 177 -0.09 13.90 6.37
CA LEU A 177 -0.80 14.20 5.14
C LEU A 177 -1.99 15.14 5.44
N LEU A 178 -2.41 15.90 4.44
CA LEU A 178 -3.58 16.77 4.48
C LEU A 178 -4.56 16.34 3.38
N THR A 179 -5.85 16.31 3.66
CA THR A 179 -6.87 16.04 2.63
C THR A 179 -8.09 16.93 2.80
N GLU A 180 -8.67 17.36 1.68
CA GLU A 180 -9.91 18.13 1.66
C GLU A 180 -11.17 17.25 1.49
N ASP A 181 -11.01 16.01 1.03
CA ASP A 181 -12.12 15.16 0.59
C ASP A 181 -11.91 13.64 0.77
N ASP A 182 -10.83 13.23 1.45
CA ASP A 182 -10.36 11.84 1.60
C ASP A 182 -9.92 11.14 0.31
N ARG A 183 -9.82 11.86 -0.82
CA ARG A 183 -9.38 11.32 -2.11
C ARG A 183 -8.01 11.83 -2.51
N TYR A 184 -7.75 13.11 -2.29
CA TYR A 184 -6.48 13.75 -2.61
C TYR A 184 -5.71 14.08 -1.33
N TYR A 185 -4.45 13.64 -1.29
CA TYR A 185 -3.58 13.81 -0.13
C TYR A 185 -2.41 14.72 -0.49
N HIS A 186 -2.28 15.83 0.23
CA HIS A 186 -1.18 16.78 0.12
C HIS A 186 -0.12 16.49 1.19
N ILE A 187 1.14 16.78 0.85
CA ILE A 187 2.28 16.67 1.76
C ILE A 187 2.51 18.05 2.41
N PRO A 188 2.24 18.23 3.73
CA PRO A 188 2.57 19.47 4.42
C PRO A 188 4.09 19.66 4.47
N LEU A 189 4.55 20.84 4.03
CA LEU A 189 5.95 21.24 4.15
C LEU A 189 6.12 22.13 5.37
N PHE A 190 6.85 21.63 6.36
CA PHE A 190 7.25 22.40 7.53
C PHE A 190 8.58 23.10 7.22
N ARG A 191 8.62 24.42 7.38
CA ARG A 191 9.90 25.14 7.39
C ARG A 191 10.55 24.89 8.75
N THR A 192 11.66 24.17 8.74
CA THR A 192 12.59 24.07 9.87
C THR A 192 13.45 25.31 9.96
#